data_AF-G4RQ85-F1
#
_entry.id   AF-G4RQ85-F1
#
_cell.length_a   1.000
_cell.length_b   1.000
_cell.length_c   1.000
_cell.angle_alpha   90.00
_cell.angle_beta   90.00
_cell.angle_gamma   90.00
#
_symmetry.space_group_name_H-M   'P 1'
#
loop_
_entity.id
_entity.type
_entity.pdbx_description
1 polymer ?
#
loop_
_entity_poly.entity_id
_entity_poly.type
_entity_poly.pdbx_seq_one_letter_code
_entity_poly.pdbx_strand_id
1 'polypeptide(L)'
;MPHLSPEAVLILTSLLLAQTRLRSRVSLYQLARSTSLSMATVYRKAAELSRLGLLLKLGRGSYVITPRGSFYLATIALEDGKPEQVLRAAVARLKNDWGLEEFTDEEVEAYVRLVSIGLQKLGRPPLGFCADDFGRTVQVLLPPKFSGYDVVDMIAQHLGVPTEMVKRAERVIAKAILEFFPSIRLPDGCRSVVIPHGEYGLKLTPLAAYCRASGYTLGLKCTYGRVALMRIFQKDENKGNIT
;
A
#
# COMPACT_ATOMS: atom_id res chain seq x y z
N MET A 1 1.99 -0.36 21.91
CA MET A 1 2.32 0.48 20.73
C MET A 1 2.09 1.94 21.12
N PRO A 2 2.73 2.96 20.51
CA PRO A 2 2.32 4.34 20.75
C PRO A 2 0.93 4.53 20.13
N HIS A 3 -0.10 4.48 20.96
CA HIS A 3 -1.47 4.72 20.55
C HIS A 3 -1.74 6.23 20.62
N LEU A 4 -2.46 6.74 19.61
CA LEU A 4 -3.06 8.06 19.70
C LEU A 4 -4.02 8.09 20.89
N SER A 5 -4.18 9.26 21.51
CA SER A 5 -5.19 9.40 22.57
C SER A 5 -6.60 9.17 22.00
N PRO A 6 -7.57 8.70 22.81
CA PRO A 6 -8.93 8.43 22.34
C PRO A 6 -9.57 9.62 21.62
N GLU A 7 -9.30 10.84 22.08
CA GLU A 7 -9.81 12.08 21.47
C GLU A 7 -9.19 12.32 20.09
N ALA A 8 -7.92 12.01 19.90
CA ALA A 8 -7.24 12.13 18.61
C ALA A 8 -7.82 11.12 17.59
N VAL A 9 -8.07 9.88 18.01
CA VAL A 9 -8.74 8.86 17.18
C VAL A 9 -10.17 9.30 16.83
N LEU A 10 -10.91 9.84 17.79
CA LEU A 10 -12.27 10.34 17.59
C LEU A 10 -12.31 11.49 16.57
N ILE A 11 -11.39 12.45 16.68
CA ILE A 11 -11.28 13.58 15.73
C ILE A 11 -10.95 13.08 14.32
N LEU A 12 -9.97 12.17 14.21
CA LEU A 12 -9.54 11.62 12.92
C LEU A 12 -10.68 10.84 12.24
N THR A 13 -11.39 10.01 13.01
CA THR A 13 -12.54 9.23 12.55
C THR A 13 -13.69 10.14 12.11
N SER A 14 -14.03 11.15 12.92
CA SER A 14 -15.10 12.09 12.62
C SER A 14 -14.82 12.89 11.36
N LEU A 15 -13.55 13.29 11.16
CA LEU A 15 -13.13 13.96 9.94
C LEU A 15 -13.28 13.06 8.72
N LEU A 16 -12.76 11.83 8.77
CA LEU A 16 -12.86 10.87 7.66
C LEU A 16 -14.33 10.64 7.26
N LEU A 17 -15.22 10.40 8.23
CA LEU A 17 -16.64 10.16 7.98
C LEU A 17 -17.36 11.41 7.44
N ALA A 18 -17.00 12.60 7.91
CA ALA A 18 -17.57 13.84 7.40
C ALA A 18 -17.13 14.11 5.95
N GLN A 19 -15.87 13.84 5.62
CA GLN A 19 -15.32 14.05 4.28
C GLN A 19 -15.91 13.10 3.23
N THR A 20 -16.12 11.84 3.61
CA THR A 20 -16.77 10.84 2.73
C THR A 20 -18.23 11.18 2.45
N ARG A 21 -18.96 11.76 3.42
CA ARG A 21 -20.36 12.18 3.25
C ARG A 21 -20.51 13.49 2.46
N LEU A 22 -19.67 14.49 2.75
CA LEU A 22 -19.89 15.86 2.27
C LEU A 22 -19.04 16.23 1.06
N ARG A 23 -18.11 15.37 0.61
CA ARG A 23 -17.12 15.65 -0.46
C ARG A 23 -16.43 17.02 -0.32
N SER A 24 -16.32 17.55 0.89
CA SER A 24 -15.90 18.92 1.16
C SER A 24 -15.02 19.02 2.40
N ARG A 25 -14.41 20.21 2.55
CA ARG A 25 -13.51 20.54 3.66
C ARG A 25 -14.31 20.67 4.94
N VAL A 26 -13.86 20.01 6.01
CA VAL A 26 -14.52 20.09 7.32
C VAL A 26 -13.78 21.11 8.17
N SER A 27 -14.51 22.03 8.80
CA SER A 27 -13.93 23.00 9.73
C SER A 27 -13.76 22.40 11.12
N LEU A 28 -12.79 22.89 11.88
CA LEU A 28 -12.62 22.48 13.29
C LEU A 28 -13.88 22.75 14.13
N TYR A 29 -14.68 23.76 13.78
CA TYR A 29 -15.94 24.06 14.45
C TYR A 29 -16.96 22.93 14.26
N GLN A 30 -17.11 22.44 13.03
CA GLN A 30 -17.98 21.29 12.73
C GLN A 30 -17.51 20.04 13.48
N LEU A 31 -16.19 19.82 13.53
CA LEU A 31 -15.60 18.71 14.29
C LEU A 31 -15.90 18.81 15.80
N ALA A 32 -15.69 19.98 16.41
CA ALA A 32 -16.00 20.22 17.82
C ALA A 32 -17.48 19.92 18.14
N ARG A 33 -18.40 20.39 17.29
CA ARG A 33 -19.84 20.10 17.45
C ARG A 33 -20.17 18.62 17.32
N SER A 34 -19.51 17.89 16.41
CA SER A 34 -19.77 16.46 16.18
C SER A 34 -19.16 15.54 17.24
N THR A 35 -18.10 15.98 17.92
CA THR A 35 -17.34 15.17 18.89
C THR A 35 -17.66 15.54 20.34
N SER A 36 -18.45 16.60 20.58
CA SER A 36 -18.69 17.19 21.90
C SER A 36 -17.42 17.61 22.65
N LEU A 37 -16.30 17.78 21.93
CA LEU A 37 -15.04 18.26 22.50
C LEU A 37 -14.99 19.79 22.48
N SER A 38 -14.32 20.38 23.47
CA SER A 38 -14.07 21.83 23.44
C SER A 38 -13.21 22.22 22.23
N MET A 39 -13.46 23.40 21.69
CA MET A 39 -12.72 23.90 20.52
C MET A 39 -11.20 23.93 20.76
N ALA A 40 -10.78 24.27 21.98
CA ALA A 40 -9.36 24.26 22.38
C ALA A 40 -8.74 22.85 22.34
N THR A 41 -9.47 21.83 22.76
CA THR A 41 -9.03 20.43 22.67
C THR A 41 -8.95 19.97 21.22
N VAL A 42 -9.97 20.27 20.40
CA VAL A 42 -9.95 19.95 18.97
C VAL A 42 -8.77 20.61 18.27
N TYR A 43 -8.48 21.89 18.55
CA TYR A 43 -7.34 22.59 17.95
C TYR A 43 -6.00 21.96 18.34
N ARG A 44 -5.79 21.68 19.63
CA ARG A 44 -4.56 21.03 20.12
C ARG A 44 -4.35 19.66 19.47
N LYS A 45 -5.41 18.84 19.41
CA LYS A 45 -5.35 17.51 18.80
C LYS A 45 -5.19 17.56 17.29
N ALA A 46 -5.85 18.47 16.59
CA ALA A 46 -5.63 18.66 15.16
C ALA A 46 -4.19 19.09 14.86
N ALA A 47 -3.60 19.99 15.67
CA ALA A 47 -2.20 20.36 15.53
C ALA A 47 -1.24 19.18 15.79
N GLU A 48 -1.52 18.37 16.81
CA GLU A 48 -0.78 17.14 17.11
C GLU A 48 -0.83 16.15 15.93
N LEU A 49 -2.03 15.86 15.42
CA LEU A 49 -2.28 14.98 14.28
C LEU A 49 -1.61 15.50 13.00
N SER A 50 -1.61 16.82 12.77
CA SER A 50 -0.88 17.43 11.65
C SER A 50 0.63 17.29 11.79
N ARG A 51 1.19 17.46 12.98
CA ARG A 51 2.62 17.22 13.23
C ARG A 51 3.01 15.76 12.97
N LEU A 52 2.10 14.83 13.25
CA LEU A 52 2.28 13.40 12.94
C LEU A 52 2.04 13.06 11.47
N GLY A 53 1.66 14.03 10.62
CA GLY A 53 1.39 13.81 9.21
C GLY A 53 0.08 13.08 8.91
N LEU A 54 -0.84 12.97 9.88
CA LEU A 54 -2.15 12.32 9.70
C LEU A 54 -3.21 13.27 9.16
N LEU A 55 -3.00 14.58 9.33
CA LEU A 55 -3.87 15.65 8.84
C LEU A 55 -3.07 16.71 8.09
N LEU A 56 -3.60 17.17 6.97
CA LEU A 56 -3.09 18.33 6.26
C LEU A 56 -3.99 19.54 6.49
N LYS A 57 -3.39 20.67 6.89
CA LYS A 57 -4.07 21.96 7.04
C LYS A 57 -4.14 22.66 5.68
N LEU A 58 -5.35 22.91 5.18
CA LEU A 58 -5.57 23.52 3.86
C LEU A 58 -5.72 25.05 3.90
N GLY A 59 -5.92 25.63 5.10
CA GLY A 59 -6.17 27.06 5.30
C GLY A 59 -7.53 27.34 5.95
N ARG A 60 -7.73 28.54 6.53
CA ARG A 60 -8.96 28.96 7.23
C ARG A 60 -9.49 27.95 8.29
N GLY A 61 -8.58 27.24 8.97
CA GLY A 61 -8.95 26.24 9.97
C GLY A 61 -9.62 24.98 9.41
N SER A 62 -9.46 24.71 8.11
CA SER A 62 -9.92 23.48 7.46
C SER A 62 -8.80 22.44 7.35
N TYR A 63 -9.18 21.18 7.51
CA TYR A 63 -8.27 20.05 7.55
C TYR A 63 -8.75 18.95 6.60
N VAL A 64 -7.81 18.14 6.11
CA VAL A 64 -8.08 16.92 5.36
C VAL A 64 -7.24 15.78 5.90
N ILE A 65 -7.82 14.57 5.91
CA ILE A 65 -7.07 13.37 6.26
C ILE A 65 -6.06 13.04 5.15
N THR A 66 -4.84 12.71 5.55
CA THR A 66 -3.80 12.27 4.60
C THR A 66 -3.95 10.78 4.27
N PRO A 67 -3.24 10.27 3.25
CA PRO A 67 -3.15 8.83 3.01
C PRO A 67 -2.65 8.09 4.26
N ARG A 68 -1.65 8.66 4.95
CA ARG A 68 -1.16 8.14 6.24
C ARG A 68 -2.23 8.11 7.34
N GLY A 69 -3.05 9.15 7.46
CA GLY A 69 -4.18 9.18 8.40
C GLY A 69 -5.21 8.09 8.10
N SER A 70 -5.52 7.90 6.82
CA SER A 70 -6.48 6.88 6.36
C SER A 70 -5.95 5.47 6.56
N PHE A 71 -4.67 5.25 6.26
CA PHE A 71 -3.98 3.99 6.53
C PHE A 71 -4.02 3.67 8.02
N TYR A 72 -3.65 4.62 8.88
CA TYR A 72 -3.69 4.44 10.33
C TYR A 72 -5.09 4.02 10.82
N LEU A 73 -6.15 4.71 10.37
CA LEU A 73 -7.53 4.34 10.73
C LEU A 73 -7.92 2.96 10.20
N ALA A 74 -7.53 2.59 8.98
CA ALA A 74 -7.78 1.27 8.43
C ALA A 74 -7.09 0.19 9.26
N THR A 75 -5.83 0.39 9.66
CA THR A 75 -5.09 -0.57 10.49
C THR A 75 -5.74 -0.78 11.85
N ILE A 76 -6.14 0.29 12.54
CA ILE A 76 -6.88 0.18 13.81
C ILE A 76 -8.23 -0.50 13.60
N ALA A 77 -8.95 -0.20 12.52
CA ALA A 77 -10.25 -0.80 12.29
C ALA A 77 -10.17 -2.31 12.07
N LEU A 78 -9.09 -2.78 11.42
CA LEU A 78 -8.80 -4.20 11.22
C LEU A 78 -8.38 -4.92 12.50
N GLU A 79 -7.68 -4.25 13.42
CA GLU A 79 -7.18 -4.82 14.68
C GLU A 79 -8.23 -4.81 15.80
N ASP A 80 -8.91 -3.67 15.99
CA ASP A 80 -9.81 -3.43 17.13
C ASP A 80 -11.28 -3.79 16.84
N GLY A 81 -11.61 -4.24 15.62
CA GLY A 81 -13.00 -4.47 15.21
C GLY A 81 -13.85 -3.20 15.27
N LYS A 82 -13.27 -2.04 14.89
CA LYS A 82 -14.01 -0.75 14.83
C LYS A 82 -15.22 -0.86 13.88
N PRO A 83 -16.17 0.08 13.93
CA PRO A 83 -17.34 0.04 13.07
C PRO A 83 -16.93 -0.10 11.60
N GLU A 84 -17.55 -1.04 10.90
CA GLU A 84 -17.29 -1.36 9.48
C GLU A 84 -17.31 -0.10 8.59
N GLN A 85 -18.13 0.89 8.96
CA GLN A 85 -18.21 2.18 8.30
C GLN A 85 -16.86 2.93 8.27
N VAL A 86 -16.06 2.85 9.34
CA VAL A 86 -14.74 3.52 9.42
C VAL A 86 -13.75 2.83 8.50
N LEU A 87 -13.73 1.50 8.51
CA LEU A 87 -12.88 0.71 7.61
C LEU A 87 -13.23 1.02 6.15
N ARG A 88 -14.51 0.94 5.79
CA ARG A 88 -14.99 1.24 4.43
C ARG A 88 -14.63 2.65 4.00
N ALA A 89 -14.82 3.65 4.87
CA ALA A 89 -14.45 5.03 4.58
C ALA A 89 -12.93 5.20 4.39
N ALA A 90 -12.12 4.52 5.21
CA ALA A 90 -10.67 4.58 5.13
C ALA A 90 -10.14 3.90 3.85
N VAL A 91 -10.66 2.71 3.53
CA VAL A 91 -10.34 1.98 2.28
C VAL A 91 -10.74 2.79 1.05
N ALA A 92 -11.95 3.36 1.03
CA ALA A 92 -12.39 4.22 -0.06
C ALA A 92 -11.48 5.45 -0.21
N ARG A 93 -11.02 6.03 0.89
CA ARG A 93 -10.09 7.16 0.87
C ARG A 93 -8.72 6.76 0.32
N LEU A 94 -8.15 5.67 0.81
CA LEU A 94 -6.90 5.10 0.33
C LEU A 94 -6.95 4.75 -1.15
N LYS A 95 -8.08 4.18 -1.61
CA LYS A 95 -8.27 3.89 -3.04
C LYS A 95 -8.13 5.14 -3.91
N ASN A 96 -8.77 6.24 -3.52
CA ASN A 96 -8.63 7.50 -4.27
C ASN A 96 -7.22 8.07 -4.16
N ASP A 97 -6.64 8.09 -2.96
CA ASP A 97 -5.33 8.69 -2.71
C ASP A 97 -4.18 7.90 -3.40
N TRP A 98 -4.33 6.57 -3.55
CA TRP A 98 -3.36 5.68 -4.21
C TRP A 98 -3.70 5.37 -5.68
N GLY A 99 -4.77 5.96 -6.24
CA GLY A 99 -5.19 5.70 -7.63
C GLY A 99 -5.57 4.24 -7.89
N LEU A 100 -6.31 3.61 -6.97
CA LEU A 100 -6.73 2.21 -7.02
C LEU A 100 -8.22 2.05 -7.38
N GLU A 101 -8.77 2.93 -8.22
CA GLU A 101 -10.19 2.94 -8.58
C GLU A 101 -10.65 1.65 -9.28
N GLU A 102 -9.74 0.99 -10.00
CA GLU A 102 -9.98 -0.26 -10.75
C GLU A 102 -9.91 -1.54 -9.88
N PHE A 103 -9.58 -1.41 -8.59
CA PHE A 103 -9.48 -2.51 -7.64
C PHE A 103 -10.73 -2.57 -6.75
N THR A 104 -11.09 -3.76 -6.31
CA THR A 104 -12.19 -3.95 -5.36
C THR A 104 -11.81 -3.44 -3.96
N ASP A 105 -12.79 -3.12 -3.12
CA ASP A 105 -12.51 -2.68 -1.75
C ASP A 105 -11.86 -3.82 -0.94
N GLU A 106 -12.25 -5.06 -1.23
CA GLU A 106 -11.71 -6.28 -0.63
C GLU A 106 -10.22 -6.49 -0.96
N GLU A 107 -9.81 -6.23 -2.21
CA GLU A 107 -8.40 -6.30 -2.61
C GLU A 107 -7.54 -5.28 -1.85
N VAL A 108 -8.07 -4.06 -1.67
CA VAL A 108 -7.35 -2.99 -0.96
C VAL A 108 -7.34 -3.23 0.55
N GLU A 109 -8.43 -3.73 1.13
CA GLU A 109 -8.45 -4.14 2.53
C GLU A 109 -7.43 -5.26 2.78
N ALA A 110 -7.41 -6.29 1.93
CA ALA A 110 -6.44 -7.39 2.01
C ALA A 110 -5.01 -6.87 1.93
N TYR A 111 -4.73 -5.90 1.06
CA TYR A 111 -3.44 -5.25 0.96
C TYR A 111 -3.06 -4.52 2.25
N VAL A 112 -3.95 -3.66 2.78
CA VAL A 112 -3.71 -2.94 4.04
C VAL A 112 -3.42 -3.92 5.19
N ARG A 113 -4.17 -5.02 5.26
CA ARG A 113 -3.96 -6.09 6.27
C ARG A 113 -2.58 -6.70 6.16
N LEU A 114 -2.11 -7.01 4.95
CA LEU A 114 -0.76 -7.55 4.73
C LEU A 114 0.32 -6.53 5.13
N VAL A 115 0.13 -5.25 4.80
CA VAL A 115 1.07 -4.18 5.19
C VAL A 115 1.14 -4.05 6.71
N SER A 116 0.00 -4.12 7.42
CA SER A 116 -0.03 -4.15 8.88
C SER A 116 0.75 -5.33 9.46
N ILE A 117 0.57 -6.54 8.91
CA ILE A 117 1.31 -7.73 9.34
C ILE A 117 2.82 -7.56 9.09
N GLY A 118 3.21 -7.03 7.93
CA GLY A 118 4.61 -6.73 7.62
C GLY A 118 5.22 -5.72 8.61
N LEU A 119 4.48 -4.67 8.96
CA LEU A 119 4.89 -3.69 9.97
C LEU A 119 5.08 -4.30 11.36
N GLN A 120 4.11 -5.11 11.80
CA GLN A 120 4.18 -5.83 13.08
C GLN A 120 5.41 -6.75 13.12
N LYS A 121 5.68 -7.50 12.04
CA LYS A 121 6.86 -8.37 11.92
C LYS A 121 8.17 -7.59 12.03
N LEU A 122 8.21 -6.37 11.51
CA LEU A 122 9.38 -5.47 11.62
C LEU A 122 9.45 -4.73 12.96
N GLY A 123 8.51 -4.94 13.89
CA GLY A 123 8.41 -4.20 15.15
C GLY A 123 8.09 -2.71 14.97
N ARG A 124 7.49 -2.33 13.84
CA ARG A 124 7.20 -0.93 13.48
C ARG A 124 5.73 -0.61 13.68
N PRO A 125 5.37 0.50 14.38
CA PRO A 125 3.98 0.88 14.55
C PRO A 125 3.40 1.52 13.27
N PRO A 126 2.09 1.34 12.98
CA PRO A 126 1.43 1.97 11.83
C PRO A 126 1.51 3.50 11.84
N LEU A 127 1.52 4.11 13.04
CA LEU A 127 1.58 5.56 13.22
C LEU A 127 2.79 6.20 12.53
N GLY A 128 3.90 5.47 12.39
CA GLY A 128 5.15 5.92 11.78
C GLY A 128 5.30 5.59 10.28
N PHE A 129 4.35 4.89 9.68
CA PHE A 129 4.51 4.33 8.34
C PHE A 129 4.30 5.38 7.23
N CYS A 130 5.14 5.33 6.20
CA CYS A 130 5.04 6.19 5.03
C CYS A 130 4.02 5.61 4.05
N ALA A 131 2.74 5.95 4.26
CA ALA A 131 1.64 5.56 3.37
C ALA A 131 1.27 6.66 2.36
N ASP A 132 2.00 7.78 2.33
CA ASP A 132 1.79 8.88 1.39
C ASP A 132 2.28 8.54 -0.04
N ASP A 133 3.19 7.57 -0.18
CA ASP A 133 3.70 7.05 -1.44
C ASP A 133 3.30 5.57 -1.55
N PHE A 134 2.34 5.27 -2.43
CA PHE A 134 1.78 3.94 -2.59
C PHE A 134 2.85 2.89 -2.92
N GLY A 135 3.74 3.15 -3.88
CA GLY A 135 4.79 2.22 -4.27
C GLY A 135 5.67 1.83 -3.09
N ARG A 136 6.08 2.81 -2.26
CA ARG A 136 6.92 2.54 -1.07
C ARG A 136 6.27 1.64 -0.04
N THR A 137 4.94 1.55 0.00
CA THR A 137 4.25 0.72 0.99
C THR A 137 4.58 -0.76 0.84
N VAL A 138 4.96 -1.21 -0.36
CA VAL A 138 5.27 -2.63 -0.62
C VAL A 138 6.53 -3.13 0.09
N GLN A 139 7.43 -2.23 0.51
CA GLN A 139 8.71 -2.60 1.11
C GLN A 139 8.58 -3.48 2.36
N VAL A 140 7.48 -3.37 3.09
CA VAL A 140 7.24 -4.19 4.29
C VAL A 140 6.71 -5.58 3.97
N LEU A 141 6.38 -5.86 2.70
CA LEU A 141 5.87 -7.14 2.23
C LEU A 141 6.96 -8.01 1.60
N LEU A 142 8.01 -7.40 1.06
CA LEU A 142 8.98 -8.10 0.21
C LEU A 142 10.08 -8.78 1.05
N PRO A 143 10.40 -10.06 0.77
CA PRO A 143 11.53 -10.72 1.39
C PRO A 143 12.86 -10.06 1.01
N PRO A 144 13.90 -10.20 1.86
CA PRO A 144 15.22 -9.62 1.60
C PRO A 144 15.94 -10.26 0.41
N LYS A 145 15.60 -11.50 0.06
CA LYS A 145 16.15 -12.22 -1.08
C LYS A 145 15.03 -12.95 -1.80
N PHE A 146 15.06 -12.89 -3.13
CA PHE A 146 14.19 -13.71 -3.95
C PHE A 146 14.94 -14.94 -4.44
N SER A 147 14.51 -16.14 -4.04
CA SER A 147 15.18 -17.43 -4.34
C SER A 147 14.28 -18.44 -5.06
N GLY A 148 13.19 -18.01 -5.68
CA GLY A 148 12.24 -18.89 -6.34
C GLY A 148 11.42 -18.19 -7.43
N TYR A 149 10.56 -18.95 -8.09
CA TYR A 149 9.69 -18.46 -9.16
C TYR A 149 8.32 -17.99 -8.66
N ASP A 150 7.86 -18.45 -7.48
CA ASP A 150 6.56 -18.10 -6.94
C ASP A 150 6.65 -16.96 -5.92
N VAL A 151 6.39 -15.75 -6.41
CA VAL A 151 6.41 -14.52 -5.61
C VAL A 151 5.34 -14.54 -4.51
N VAL A 152 4.20 -15.17 -4.74
CA VAL A 152 3.09 -15.26 -3.77
C VAL A 152 3.54 -16.08 -2.57
N ASP A 153 4.09 -17.26 -2.82
CA ASP A 153 4.57 -18.16 -1.76
C ASP A 153 5.68 -17.50 -0.95
N MET A 154 6.57 -16.76 -1.60
CA MET A 154 7.69 -16.10 -0.95
C MET A 154 7.24 -14.94 -0.04
N ILE A 155 6.26 -14.13 -0.48
CA ILE A 155 5.65 -13.11 0.39
C ILE A 155 4.90 -13.78 1.54
N ALA A 156 4.16 -14.86 1.27
CA ALA A 156 3.40 -15.59 2.29
C ALA A 156 4.32 -16.17 3.38
N GLN A 157 5.40 -16.84 2.98
CA GLN A 157 6.43 -17.35 3.90
C GLN A 157 7.14 -16.21 4.64
N HIS A 158 7.49 -15.13 3.94
CA HIS A 158 8.13 -13.98 4.55
C HIS A 158 7.25 -13.34 5.62
N LEU A 159 5.94 -13.27 5.42
CA LEU A 159 5.01 -12.69 6.39
C LEU A 159 4.50 -13.69 7.43
N GLY A 160 4.67 -15.00 7.20
CA GLY A 160 4.13 -16.05 8.05
C GLY A 160 2.60 -16.18 7.94
N VAL A 161 2.05 -15.99 6.73
CA VAL A 161 0.60 -15.99 6.46
C VAL A 161 0.25 -17.03 5.39
N PRO A 162 -1.03 -17.47 5.29
CA PRO A 162 -1.47 -18.33 4.19
C PRO A 162 -1.35 -17.64 2.83
N THR A 163 -1.00 -18.41 1.79
CA THR A 163 -0.86 -17.94 0.40
C THR A 163 -2.14 -17.28 -0.14
N GLU A 164 -3.30 -17.80 0.25
CA GLU A 164 -4.61 -17.24 -0.11
C GLU A 164 -4.80 -15.80 0.37
N MET A 165 -4.17 -15.40 1.49
CA MET A 165 -4.23 -14.01 1.95
C MET A 165 -3.47 -13.09 0.99
N VAL A 166 -2.32 -13.54 0.49
CA VAL A 166 -1.52 -12.81 -0.49
C VAL A 166 -2.25 -12.75 -1.84
N LYS A 167 -2.87 -13.84 -2.28
CA LYS A 167 -3.64 -13.89 -3.53
C LYS A 167 -4.80 -12.89 -3.56
N ARG A 168 -5.49 -12.70 -2.43
CA ARG A 168 -6.58 -11.69 -2.33
C ARG A 168 -6.11 -10.26 -2.58
N ALA A 169 -4.83 -9.97 -2.38
CA ALA A 169 -4.24 -8.67 -2.63
C ALA A 169 -3.30 -8.65 -3.86
N GLU A 170 -3.23 -9.75 -4.64
CA GLU A 170 -2.20 -9.97 -5.66
C GLU A 170 -2.05 -8.78 -6.61
N ARG A 171 -3.18 -8.30 -7.15
CA ARG A 171 -3.21 -7.22 -8.12
C ARG A 171 -2.70 -5.89 -7.52
N VAL A 172 -3.08 -5.59 -6.28
CA VAL A 172 -2.66 -4.36 -5.58
C VAL A 172 -1.17 -4.41 -5.27
N ILE A 173 -0.68 -5.55 -4.77
CA ILE A 173 0.76 -5.75 -4.52
C ILE A 173 1.54 -5.60 -5.83
N ALA A 174 1.09 -6.23 -6.91
CA ALA A 174 1.74 -6.16 -8.20
C ALA A 174 1.82 -4.72 -8.73
N LYS A 175 0.77 -3.92 -8.58
CA LYS A 175 0.79 -2.49 -8.91
C LYS A 175 1.81 -1.72 -8.06
N ALA A 176 1.82 -1.95 -6.74
CA ALA A 176 2.77 -1.30 -5.83
C ALA A 176 4.24 -1.62 -6.21
N ILE A 177 4.54 -2.88 -6.55
CA ILE A 177 5.87 -3.30 -7.04
C ILE A 177 6.24 -2.55 -8.33
N LEU A 178 5.33 -2.44 -9.28
CA LEU A 178 5.55 -1.75 -10.57
C LEU A 178 5.75 -0.23 -10.43
N GLU A 179 5.18 0.38 -9.40
CA GLU A 179 5.40 1.79 -9.07
C GLU A 179 6.68 2.01 -8.27
N PHE A 180 7.07 1.05 -7.44
CA PHE A 180 8.25 1.17 -6.60
C PHE A 180 9.56 0.89 -7.34
N PHE A 181 9.60 -0.15 -8.17
CA PHE A 181 10.81 -0.56 -8.88
C PHE A 181 10.85 -0.08 -10.33
N PRO A 182 12.07 0.10 -10.89
CA PRO A 182 12.20 0.26 -12.33
C PRO A 182 11.64 -0.97 -13.06
N SER A 183 10.93 -0.71 -14.14
CA SER A 183 10.26 -1.74 -14.94
C SER A 183 10.72 -1.68 -16.39
N ILE A 184 10.77 -2.82 -17.06
CA ILE A 184 11.03 -2.93 -18.49
C ILE A 184 9.73 -3.19 -19.25
N ARG A 185 9.71 -2.85 -20.54
CA ARG A 185 8.65 -3.29 -21.47
C ARG A 185 9.14 -4.48 -22.26
N LEU A 186 8.37 -5.56 -22.22
CA LEU A 186 8.60 -6.77 -22.98
C LEU A 186 8.05 -6.62 -24.41
N PRO A 187 8.51 -7.45 -25.38
CA PRO A 187 8.07 -7.37 -26.77
C PRO A 187 6.56 -7.56 -26.98
N ASP A 188 5.88 -8.24 -26.06
CA ASP A 188 4.43 -8.41 -26.05
C ASP A 188 3.68 -7.19 -25.50
N GLY A 189 4.40 -6.11 -25.17
CA GLY A 189 3.85 -4.88 -24.60
C GLY A 189 3.61 -4.95 -23.08
N CYS A 190 3.90 -6.08 -22.42
CA CYS A 190 3.79 -6.19 -20.97
C CYS A 190 4.86 -5.36 -20.28
N ARG A 191 4.46 -4.63 -19.22
CA ARG A 191 5.38 -3.94 -18.32
C ARG A 191 5.73 -4.91 -17.19
N SER A 192 7.01 -5.14 -16.90
CA SER A 192 7.45 -6.08 -15.87
C SER A 192 8.57 -5.51 -15.01
N VAL A 193 8.52 -5.80 -13.71
CA VAL A 193 9.66 -5.66 -12.79
C VAL A 193 10.37 -7.00 -12.73
N VAL A 194 11.68 -6.97 -12.91
CA VAL A 194 12.54 -8.16 -12.92
C VAL A 194 13.73 -7.89 -12.02
N ILE A 195 14.02 -8.82 -11.11
CA ILE A 195 15.16 -8.72 -10.20
C ILE A 195 16.19 -9.81 -10.51
N PRO A 196 17.48 -9.45 -10.63
CA PRO A 196 18.56 -10.42 -10.72
C PRO A 196 18.84 -11.08 -9.37
N HIS A 197 19.10 -12.38 -9.38
CA HIS A 197 19.49 -13.19 -8.24
C HIS A 197 20.44 -14.32 -8.67
N GLY A 198 21.06 -15.00 -7.70
CA GLY A 198 22.12 -15.99 -7.93
C GLY A 198 23.52 -15.36 -8.01
N GLU A 199 24.55 -16.19 -8.12
CA GLU A 199 25.93 -15.72 -8.30
C GLU A 199 26.01 -14.87 -9.59
N TYR A 200 26.55 -13.66 -9.46
CA TYR A 200 26.70 -12.67 -10.52
C TYR A 200 25.39 -12.19 -11.20
N GLY A 201 24.21 -12.47 -10.62
CA GLY A 201 22.93 -11.98 -11.17
C GLY A 201 22.45 -12.71 -12.43
N LEU A 202 22.97 -13.90 -12.69
CA LEU A 202 22.67 -14.72 -13.87
C LEU A 202 21.23 -15.23 -13.94
N LYS A 203 20.46 -15.20 -12.84
CA LYS A 203 19.05 -15.62 -12.82
C LYS A 203 18.14 -14.43 -12.61
N LEU A 204 17.06 -14.37 -13.38
CA LEU A 204 16.09 -13.30 -13.31
C LEU A 204 14.76 -13.82 -12.83
N THR A 205 14.20 -13.17 -11.81
CA THR A 205 12.84 -13.45 -11.36
C THR A 205 11.95 -12.26 -11.68
N PRO A 206 10.89 -12.45 -12.50
CA PRO A 206 9.86 -11.43 -12.63
C PRO A 206 9.12 -11.32 -11.29
N LEU A 207 9.03 -10.12 -10.72
CA LEU A 207 8.32 -9.89 -9.46
C LEU A 207 6.86 -9.53 -9.67
N ALA A 208 6.59 -8.68 -10.65
CA ALA A 208 5.26 -8.21 -10.99
C ALA A 208 5.21 -7.84 -12.46
N ALA A 209 4.03 -7.99 -13.05
CA ALA A 209 3.77 -7.59 -14.42
C ALA A 209 2.41 -6.93 -14.55
N TYR A 210 2.29 -6.06 -15.55
CA TYR A 210 1.03 -5.55 -16.07
C TYR A 210 0.98 -5.83 -17.56
N CYS A 211 0.01 -6.64 -17.97
CA CYS A 211 -0.27 -6.97 -19.36
C CYS A 211 -1.71 -6.57 -19.69
N ARG A 212 -1.96 -6.06 -20.90
CA ARG A 212 -3.31 -5.65 -21.30
C ARG A 212 -4.33 -6.79 -21.22
N ALA A 213 -3.92 -8.04 -21.45
CA ALA A 213 -4.79 -9.21 -21.44
C ALA A 213 -5.08 -9.77 -20.04
N SER A 214 -4.11 -9.70 -19.11
CA SER A 214 -4.20 -10.34 -17.79
C SER A 214 -4.24 -9.35 -16.62
N GLY A 215 -4.12 -8.05 -16.89
CA GLY A 215 -4.00 -7.03 -15.86
C GLY A 215 -2.71 -7.15 -15.04
N TYR A 216 -2.80 -6.72 -13.77
CA TYR A 216 -1.73 -6.79 -12.78
C TYR A 216 -1.58 -8.22 -12.23
N THR A 217 -0.36 -8.75 -12.19
CA THR A 217 -0.08 -10.08 -11.63
C THR A 217 1.24 -10.09 -10.87
N LEU A 218 1.32 -10.88 -9.81
CA LEU A 218 2.60 -11.22 -9.20
C LEU A 218 3.31 -12.28 -10.06
N GLY A 219 4.60 -12.09 -10.26
CA GLY A 219 5.35 -12.79 -11.28
C GLY A 219 4.92 -12.42 -12.71
N LEU A 220 5.40 -13.21 -13.67
CA LEU A 220 4.98 -13.12 -15.06
C LEU A 220 4.20 -14.39 -15.43
N LYS A 221 2.89 -14.25 -15.65
CA LYS A 221 2.02 -15.36 -16.07
C LYS A 221 1.99 -15.55 -17.61
N CYS A 222 2.44 -14.56 -18.38
CA CYS A 222 2.48 -14.63 -19.85
C CYS A 222 3.62 -15.54 -20.35
N THR A 223 3.28 -16.61 -21.08
CA THR A 223 4.24 -17.55 -21.67
C THR A 223 5.18 -16.87 -22.66
N TYR A 224 4.66 -15.98 -23.51
CA TYR A 224 5.46 -15.22 -24.48
C TYR A 224 6.43 -14.26 -23.78
N GLY A 225 5.97 -13.56 -22.75
CA GLY A 225 6.83 -12.70 -21.93
C GLY A 225 7.94 -13.48 -21.22
N ARG A 226 7.66 -14.70 -20.72
CA ARG A 226 8.69 -15.58 -20.12
C ARG A 226 9.75 -16.00 -21.13
N VAL A 227 9.34 -16.38 -22.34
CA VAL A 227 10.26 -16.74 -23.43
C VAL A 227 11.06 -15.52 -23.88
N ALA A 228 10.44 -14.35 -23.96
CA ALA A 228 11.11 -13.11 -24.32
C ALA A 228 12.16 -12.70 -23.28
N LEU A 229 11.85 -12.83 -21.99
CA LEU A 229 12.84 -12.64 -20.92
C LEU A 229 14.02 -13.59 -21.11
N MET A 230 13.79 -14.90 -21.29
CA MET A 230 14.90 -15.83 -21.51
C MET A 230 15.76 -15.46 -22.73
N ARG A 231 15.14 -14.99 -23.83
CA ARG A 231 15.86 -14.60 -25.06
C ARG A 231 16.66 -13.31 -24.93
N ILE A 232 16.15 -12.30 -24.22
CA ILE A 232 16.86 -11.03 -24.01
C ILE A 232 18.21 -11.31 -23.33
N PHE A 233 18.22 -12.19 -22.34
CA PHE A 233 19.42 -12.41 -21.53
C PHE A 233 20.35 -13.52 -22.06
N GLN A 234 19.83 -14.55 -22.76
CA GLN A 234 20.70 -15.44 -23.56
C GLN A 234 21.49 -14.69 -24.64
N LYS A 235 20.93 -13.60 -25.17
CA LYS A 235 21.60 -12.75 -26.15
C LYS A 235 22.69 -11.87 -25.54
N ASP A 236 22.60 -11.57 -24.24
CA ASP A 236 23.63 -10.86 -23.49
C ASP A 236 24.74 -11.80 -22.99
N GLU A 237 24.42 -13.04 -22.60
CA GLU A 237 25.43 -14.08 -22.29
C GLU A 237 26.35 -14.36 -23.48
N ASN A 238 25.79 -14.44 -24.69
CA ASN A 238 26.60 -14.65 -25.91
C ASN A 238 27.40 -13.42 -26.35
N LYS A 239 27.11 -12.23 -25.81
CA LYS A 239 27.89 -11.01 -26.08
C LYS A 239 28.99 -10.76 -25.05
N GLY A 240 28.90 -11.35 -23.86
CA GLY A 240 29.94 -11.31 -22.83
C GLY A 240 31.10 -12.29 -23.04
N ASN A 241 31.02 -13.17 -24.05
CA ASN A 241 32.05 -14.16 -24.41
C ASN A 241 32.80 -13.77 -25.69
N ILE A 242 33.15 -12.50 -25.86
CA ILE A 242 34.18 -12.07 -26.80
C ILE A 242 35.23 -11.34 -25.96
N THR A 243 36.34 -12.07 -25.74
CA THR A 243 37.69 -11.66 -25.28
C THR A 243 37.93 -10.19 -24.97
#